data_AF-A0A2E6I9Z4-F1
#
_entry.id   AF-A0A2E6I9Z4-F1
#
_cell.length_a   1.000
_cell.length_b   1.000
_cell.length_c   1.000
_cell.angle_alpha   90.00
_cell.angle_beta   90.00
_cell.angle_gamma   90.00
#
_symmetry.space_group_name_H-M   'P 1'
#
loop_
_entity.id
_entity.type
_entity.pdbx_description
1 polymer ?
#
loop_
_entity_poly.entity_id
_entity_poly.type
_entity_poly.pdbx_seq_one_letter_code
_entity_poly.pdbx_strand_id
1 'polypeptide(L)'
;MRRHWVALLIVGLLASSTASAITIGQPDYRSGDWFEYDGWTAAVFAEYETKMAAESEDYERLNLTEDVPMRLTFEDNENINLGGQDTNCRVSVVEHSVNMTVHFTPNSTEYTNDTMTLNVTTNIKVWMPIGASAFEKRVETITLESWFSGGGEDNYIESRLITEELIERDGLWPSGIEVGNEWDFAETITRTTISEERINRALWNETNRLTENIARQITWTAVEEVDIAVGEFNDENVATIRMEQQIVGESRTSTNWYHEEGYLVKSQHFVNGTLTLSATLTEHEYSASNVVSTIVTSNGLPAPSLLAAITLFAVAAISRSKSE
;
A
#
# COMPACT_ATOMS: atom_id res chain seq x y z
N MET A 1 -26.79 -5.09 -71.92
CA MET A 1 -25.78 -4.18 -71.33
C MET A 1 -26.53 -3.31 -70.32
N ARG A 2 -26.27 -3.20 -69.01
CA ARG A 2 -25.23 -3.63 -68.07
C ARG A 2 -25.99 -4.01 -66.79
N ARG A 3 -25.65 -5.13 -66.17
CA ARG A 3 -26.17 -5.55 -64.87
C ARG A 3 -25.00 -6.11 -64.05
N HIS A 4 -24.92 -5.66 -62.80
CA HIS A 4 -24.34 -6.35 -61.64
C HIS A 4 -22.81 -6.48 -61.54
N TRP A 5 -22.13 -5.40 -61.14
CA TRP A 5 -20.79 -5.47 -60.54
C TRP A 5 -20.62 -4.37 -59.47
N VAL A 6 -21.38 -4.44 -58.37
CA VAL A 6 -21.10 -3.71 -57.12
C VAL A 6 -21.67 -4.53 -55.96
N ALA A 7 -21.01 -5.62 -55.57
CA ALA A 7 -21.41 -6.40 -54.39
C ALA A 7 -20.28 -7.29 -53.84
N LEU A 8 -19.01 -6.85 -53.91
CA LEU A 8 -17.90 -7.73 -53.48
C LEU A 8 -16.66 -6.99 -52.96
N LEU A 9 -16.83 -5.81 -52.33
CA LEU A 9 -15.68 -5.05 -51.82
C LEU A 9 -15.94 -4.30 -50.50
N ILE A 10 -16.86 -4.78 -49.66
CA ILE A 10 -17.10 -4.23 -48.30
C ILE A 10 -17.12 -5.34 -47.22
N VAL A 11 -16.80 -6.60 -47.56
CA VAL A 11 -16.78 -7.70 -46.57
C VAL A 11 -15.36 -8.01 -46.04
N GLY A 12 -14.32 -7.35 -46.58
CA GLY A 12 -12.91 -7.64 -46.24
C GLY A 12 -12.24 -6.71 -45.21
N LEU A 13 -12.95 -5.74 -44.63
CA LEU A 13 -12.36 -4.71 -43.75
C LEU A 13 -12.94 -4.69 -42.33
N LEU A 14 -13.75 -5.68 -41.98
CA LEU A 14 -14.15 -5.98 -40.60
C LEU A 14 -13.44 -7.27 -40.16
N ALA A 15 -12.13 -7.33 -40.34
CA ALA A 15 -11.33 -8.13 -39.41
C ALA A 15 -11.32 -7.30 -38.13
N SER A 16 -12.32 -7.50 -37.27
CA SER A 16 -12.19 -7.16 -35.86
C SER A 16 -10.89 -7.82 -35.42
N SER A 17 -9.87 -7.00 -35.15
CA SER A 17 -8.73 -7.44 -34.36
C SER A 17 -9.34 -7.94 -33.05
N THR A 18 -9.51 -9.25 -32.96
CA THR A 18 -9.66 -9.92 -31.68
C THR A 18 -8.30 -9.74 -31.02
N ALA A 19 -8.08 -8.58 -30.40
CA ALA A 19 -7.12 -8.50 -29.32
C ALA A 19 -7.50 -9.66 -28.40
N SER A 20 -6.55 -10.55 -28.15
CA SER A 20 -6.76 -11.61 -27.17
C SER A 20 -7.14 -10.91 -25.88
N ALA A 21 -8.28 -11.28 -25.29
CA ALA A 21 -8.65 -10.77 -23.98
C ALA A 21 -7.52 -11.12 -23.01
N ILE A 22 -7.12 -10.16 -22.18
CA ILE A 22 -6.14 -10.37 -21.12
C ILE A 22 -6.79 -11.29 -20.09
N THR A 23 -6.02 -12.27 -19.61
CA THR A 23 -6.40 -13.09 -18.46
C THR A 23 -5.29 -12.98 -17.42
N ILE A 24 -5.62 -12.53 -16.21
CA ILE A 24 -4.63 -12.45 -15.13
C ILE A 24 -4.33 -13.86 -14.59
N GLY A 25 -3.04 -14.20 -14.53
CA GLY A 25 -2.53 -15.38 -13.83
C GLY A 25 -1.91 -15.06 -12.46
N GLN A 26 -1.26 -16.08 -11.88
CA GLN A 26 -0.51 -15.99 -10.64
C GLN A 26 0.93 -15.59 -10.94
N PRO A 27 1.46 -14.58 -10.24
CA PRO A 27 2.86 -14.22 -10.37
C PRO A 27 3.78 -15.28 -9.75
N ASP A 28 4.77 -15.72 -10.52
CA ASP A 28 5.86 -16.60 -10.08
C ASP A 28 7.02 -15.79 -9.47
N TYR A 29 6.77 -15.10 -8.35
CA TYR A 29 7.80 -14.33 -7.68
C TYR A 29 8.94 -15.20 -7.13
N ARG A 30 10.16 -14.73 -7.30
CA ARG A 30 11.42 -15.31 -6.85
C ARG A 30 12.11 -14.38 -5.85
N SER A 31 12.96 -14.97 -5.03
CA SER A 31 13.84 -14.20 -4.14
C SER A 31 14.70 -13.24 -4.96
N GLY A 32 14.68 -11.96 -4.59
CA GLY A 32 15.34 -10.87 -5.30
C GLY A 32 14.45 -10.12 -6.29
N ASP A 33 13.27 -10.62 -6.65
CA ASP A 33 12.32 -9.84 -7.46
C ASP A 33 11.85 -8.61 -6.68
N TRP A 34 11.67 -7.47 -7.36
CA TRP A 34 11.26 -6.24 -6.70
C TRP A 34 10.45 -5.30 -7.61
N PHE A 35 9.67 -4.44 -6.97
CA PHE A 35 8.77 -3.46 -7.59
C PHE A 35 8.81 -2.16 -6.80
N GLU A 36 9.06 -1.04 -7.46
CA GLU A 36 9.06 0.30 -6.88
C GLU A 36 7.81 1.07 -7.31
N TYR A 37 7.23 1.82 -6.38
CA TYR A 37 6.00 2.57 -6.60
C TYR A 37 6.14 4.02 -6.13
N ASP A 38 5.69 4.95 -6.97
CA ASP A 38 5.50 6.36 -6.62
C ASP A 38 4.09 6.62 -6.09
N GLY A 39 3.96 7.61 -5.19
CA GLY A 39 2.70 8.13 -4.68
C GLY A 39 2.44 7.86 -3.19
N TRP A 40 3.15 6.91 -2.57
CA TRP A 40 3.06 6.67 -1.13
C TRP A 40 3.62 7.84 -0.31
N THR A 41 4.76 8.40 -0.69
CA THR A 41 5.34 9.60 -0.05
C THR A 41 4.34 10.77 -0.04
N ALA A 42 3.66 11.02 -1.16
CA ALA A 42 2.66 12.07 -1.26
C ALA A 42 1.46 11.83 -0.34
N ALA A 43 1.00 10.58 -0.21
CA ALA A 43 -0.08 10.22 0.70
C ALA A 43 0.32 10.42 2.18
N VAL A 44 1.52 9.97 2.57
CA VAL A 44 2.06 10.18 3.92
C VAL A 44 2.18 11.67 4.23
N PHE A 45 2.74 12.45 3.31
CA PHE A 45 2.91 13.90 3.47
C PHE A 45 1.57 14.61 3.64
N ALA A 46 0.59 14.33 2.77
CA ALA A 46 -0.72 14.98 2.80
C ALA A 46 -1.50 14.66 4.09
N GLU A 47 -1.41 13.42 4.58
CA GLU A 47 -2.05 13.04 5.84
C GLU A 47 -1.38 13.78 7.02
N TYR A 48 -0.04 13.86 7.06
CA TYR A 48 0.67 14.62 8.10
C TYR A 48 0.32 16.10 8.08
N GLU A 49 0.38 16.74 6.92
CA GLU A 49 0.03 18.15 6.74
C GLU A 49 -1.41 18.43 7.23
N THR A 50 -2.37 17.59 6.84
CA THR A 50 -3.77 17.71 7.27
C THR A 50 -3.91 17.59 8.78
N LYS A 51 -3.26 16.59 9.40
CA LYS A 51 -3.33 16.36 10.84
C LYS A 51 -2.68 17.50 11.64
N MET A 52 -1.51 17.96 11.19
CA MET A 52 -0.77 19.07 11.80
C MET A 52 -1.58 20.36 11.79
N ALA A 53 -2.17 20.69 10.64
CA ALA A 53 -3.02 21.87 10.52
C ALA A 53 -4.28 21.80 11.40
N ALA A 54 -4.79 20.59 11.68
CA ALA A 54 -5.96 20.39 12.52
C ALA A 54 -5.65 20.46 14.02
N GLU A 55 -4.46 20.03 14.45
CA GLU A 55 -4.15 19.79 15.88
C GLU A 55 -3.07 20.70 16.48
N SER A 56 -2.37 21.49 15.66
CA SER A 56 -1.39 22.47 16.12
C SER A 56 -1.73 23.87 15.61
N GLU A 57 -2.23 24.75 16.48
CA GLU A 57 -2.57 26.14 16.15
C GLU A 57 -1.38 26.94 15.59
N ASP A 58 -0.17 26.61 16.04
CA ASP A 58 1.07 27.29 15.64
C ASP A 58 1.67 26.73 14.35
N TYR A 59 1.09 25.68 13.74
CA TYR A 59 1.61 25.09 12.52
C TYR A 59 1.53 26.08 11.35
N GLU A 60 2.66 26.27 10.64
CA GLU A 60 2.72 27.12 9.46
C GLU A 60 2.77 26.28 8.17
N ARG A 61 3.69 25.31 8.09
CA ARG A 61 3.86 24.43 6.92
C ARG A 61 4.72 23.20 7.20
N LEU A 62 4.66 22.24 6.30
CA LEU A 62 5.50 21.04 6.26
C LEU A 62 6.35 21.10 4.99
N ASN A 63 7.62 20.71 5.08
CA ASN A 63 8.50 20.59 3.92
C ASN A 63 9.04 19.15 3.82
N LEU A 64 8.99 18.58 2.62
CA LEU A 64 9.67 17.33 2.29
C LEU A 64 11.14 17.63 2.03
N THR A 65 12.05 16.93 2.71
CA THR A 65 13.50 17.16 2.60
C THR A 65 14.23 16.05 1.86
N GLU A 66 13.83 14.81 2.10
CA GLU A 66 14.37 13.61 1.47
C GLU A 66 13.32 12.51 1.55
N ASP A 67 13.31 11.61 0.57
CA ASP A 67 12.48 10.43 0.56
C ASP A 67 13.18 9.27 -0.13
N VAL A 68 12.83 8.06 0.31
CA VAL A 68 13.14 6.81 -0.37
C VAL A 68 11.80 6.25 -0.86
N PRO A 69 11.63 6.05 -2.18
CA PRO A 69 10.39 5.51 -2.74
C PRO A 69 9.97 4.19 -2.10
N MET A 70 8.67 3.90 -2.18
CA MET A 70 8.16 2.65 -1.65
C MET A 70 8.60 1.48 -2.54
N ARG A 71 9.36 0.54 -1.98
CA ARG A 71 9.84 -0.64 -2.70
C ARG A 71 9.34 -1.91 -2.04
N LEU A 72 8.72 -2.77 -2.85
CA LEU A 72 8.37 -4.14 -2.49
C LEU A 72 9.46 -5.08 -3.01
N THR A 73 10.00 -5.93 -2.15
CA THR A 73 11.03 -6.93 -2.50
C THR A 73 10.58 -8.30 -2.01
N PHE A 74 10.78 -9.34 -2.83
CA PHE A 74 10.56 -10.73 -2.45
C PHE A 74 11.82 -11.33 -1.86
N GLU A 75 11.71 -11.95 -0.69
CA GLU A 75 12.81 -12.60 0.02
C GLU A 75 12.77 -14.13 -0.17
N ASP A 76 13.77 -14.81 0.39
CA ASP A 76 13.75 -16.25 0.53
C ASP A 76 12.52 -16.72 1.32
N ASN A 77 12.05 -17.92 1.00
CA ASN A 77 10.90 -18.49 1.68
C ASN A 77 11.19 -18.75 3.16
N GLU A 78 10.20 -18.50 4.01
CA GLU A 78 10.28 -18.75 5.45
C GLU A 78 9.23 -19.77 5.89
N ASN A 79 9.61 -20.67 6.80
CA ASN A 79 8.66 -21.57 7.44
C ASN A 79 8.17 -20.94 8.75
N ILE A 80 6.88 -20.64 8.85
CA ILE A 80 6.27 -19.98 10.00
C ILE A 80 5.02 -20.72 10.46
N ASN A 81 4.59 -20.47 11.71
CA ASN A 81 3.31 -20.97 12.19
C ASN A 81 2.18 -20.02 11.77
N LEU A 82 1.27 -20.50 10.91
CA LEU A 82 0.06 -19.80 10.47
C LEU A 82 -1.16 -20.59 10.89
N GLY A 83 -2.06 -19.98 11.68
CA GLY A 83 -3.27 -20.66 12.14
C GLY A 83 -3.02 -21.96 12.92
N GLY A 84 -1.86 -22.08 13.59
CA GLY A 84 -1.47 -23.30 14.31
C GLY A 84 -0.77 -24.37 13.46
N GLN A 85 -0.51 -24.11 12.17
CA GLN A 85 0.18 -25.03 11.26
C GLN A 85 1.52 -24.46 10.79
N ASP A 86 2.55 -25.32 10.76
CA ASP A 86 3.83 -24.96 10.17
C ASP A 86 3.70 -24.92 8.65
N THR A 87 3.88 -23.73 8.08
CA THR A 87 3.60 -23.42 6.68
C THR A 87 4.79 -22.73 6.04
N ASN A 88 5.24 -23.28 4.90
CA ASN A 88 6.25 -22.63 4.07
C ASN A 88 5.62 -21.47 3.30
N CYS A 89 6.15 -20.28 3.49
CA CYS A 89 5.59 -19.03 2.97
C CYS A 89 6.58 -18.32 2.06
N ARG A 90 6.07 -17.77 0.96
CA ARG A 90 6.71 -16.70 0.23
C ARG A 90 6.66 -15.44 1.08
N VAL A 91 7.77 -14.72 1.11
CA VAL A 91 7.94 -13.52 1.93
C VAL A 91 8.11 -12.32 1.01
N SER A 92 7.38 -11.24 1.31
CA SER A 92 7.63 -9.92 0.72
C SER A 92 7.86 -8.89 1.82
N VAL A 93 8.77 -7.96 1.56
CA VAL A 93 9.05 -6.82 2.42
C VAL A 93 8.79 -5.54 1.62
N VAL A 94 8.02 -4.63 2.20
CA VAL A 94 7.85 -3.27 1.70
C VAL A 94 8.63 -2.33 2.59
N GLU A 95 9.45 -1.49 2.00
CA GLU A 95 10.23 -0.47 2.68
C GLU A 95 9.94 0.91 2.09
N HIS A 96 9.85 1.92 2.96
CA HIS A 96 9.69 3.32 2.60
C HIS A 96 10.28 4.18 3.72
N SER A 97 10.88 5.32 3.36
CA SER A 97 11.24 6.33 4.35
C SER A 97 11.05 7.74 3.82
N VAL A 98 10.74 8.66 4.73
CA VAL A 98 10.57 10.07 4.39
C VAL A 98 11.03 10.97 5.53
N ASN A 99 11.83 11.98 5.17
CA ASN A 99 12.31 13.03 6.06
C ASN A 99 11.57 14.33 5.76
N MET A 100 10.97 14.91 6.80
CA MET A 100 10.20 16.14 6.72
C MET A 100 10.65 17.16 7.78
N THR A 101 10.43 18.44 7.50
CA THR A 101 10.62 19.53 8.46
C THR A 101 9.31 20.25 8.68
N VAL A 102 8.86 20.28 9.93
CA VAL A 102 7.71 21.07 10.38
C VAL A 102 8.20 22.48 10.72
N HIS A 103 7.50 23.48 10.19
CA HIS A 103 7.69 24.88 10.55
C HIS A 103 6.50 25.37 11.37
N PHE A 104 6.81 25.94 12.53
CA PHE A 104 5.84 26.63 13.36
C PHE A 104 5.93 28.15 13.13
N THR A 105 4.89 28.85 13.56
CA THR A 105 4.80 30.31 13.48
C THR A 105 6.01 30.95 14.17
N PRO A 106 6.65 31.98 13.59
CA PRO A 106 7.83 32.59 14.20
C PRO A 106 7.62 33.06 15.64
N ASN A 107 8.48 32.60 16.55
CA ASN A 107 8.44 32.82 18.00
C ASN A 107 7.25 32.18 18.73
N SER A 108 6.65 31.13 18.17
CA SER A 108 5.56 30.39 18.81
C SER A 108 6.05 29.22 19.67
N THR A 109 7.27 28.75 19.41
CA THR A 109 7.90 27.64 20.12
C THR A 109 9.27 28.07 20.66
N GLU A 110 9.79 27.35 21.66
CA GLU A 110 11.17 27.55 22.11
C GLU A 110 12.20 26.83 21.23
N TYR A 111 11.75 26.21 20.13
CA TYR A 111 12.62 25.47 19.25
C TYR A 111 13.50 26.42 18.44
N THR A 112 14.73 26.00 18.18
CA THR A 112 15.64 26.71 17.29
C THR A 112 14.96 26.88 15.93
N ASN A 113 14.80 28.14 15.53
CA ASN A 113 14.11 28.56 14.31
C ASN A 113 12.63 28.13 14.21
N ASP A 114 11.98 27.78 15.32
CA ASP A 114 10.61 27.27 15.34
C ASP A 114 10.41 26.06 14.41
N THR A 115 11.38 25.12 14.45
CA THR A 115 11.37 23.94 13.58
C THR A 115 11.50 22.62 14.33
N MET A 116 10.91 21.57 13.76
CA MET A 116 11.06 20.18 14.19
C MET A 116 11.29 19.30 12.96
N THR A 117 12.26 18.39 13.04
CA THR A 117 12.51 17.38 12.00
C THR A 117 11.77 16.10 12.33
N LEU A 118 11.14 15.49 11.33
CA LEU A 118 10.44 14.21 11.42
C LEU A 118 11.05 13.23 10.41
N ASN A 119 11.40 12.03 10.85
CA ASN A 119 11.74 10.91 9.97
C ASN A 119 10.72 9.81 10.18
N VAL A 120 10.08 9.38 9.10
CA VAL A 120 9.08 8.32 9.11
C VAL A 120 9.62 7.17 8.29
N THR A 121 9.72 6.01 8.91
CA THR A 121 10.10 4.77 8.24
C THR A 121 8.95 3.79 8.33
N THR A 122 8.55 3.20 7.20
CA THR A 122 7.54 2.16 7.11
C THR A 122 8.18 0.88 6.61
N ASN A 123 7.98 -0.20 7.37
CA ASN A 123 8.38 -1.55 6.98
C ASN A 123 7.17 -2.49 7.11
N ILE A 124 6.85 -3.22 6.06
CA ILE A 124 5.77 -4.22 6.07
C ILE A 124 6.34 -5.54 5.60
N LYS A 125 6.23 -6.57 6.42
CA LYS A 125 6.57 -7.94 6.04
C LYS A 125 5.30 -8.77 5.92
N VAL A 126 5.15 -9.47 4.80
CA VAL A 126 3.98 -10.30 4.49
C VAL A 126 4.44 -11.73 4.22
N TRP A 127 3.76 -12.69 4.84
CA TRP A 127 3.96 -14.11 4.63
C TRP A 127 2.72 -14.70 3.95
N MET A 128 2.93 -15.17 2.72
CA MET A 128 1.92 -15.79 1.88
C MET A 128 2.26 -17.27 1.67
N PRO A 129 1.40 -18.22 2.08
CA PRO A 129 1.65 -19.64 1.90
C PRO A 129 1.94 -20.05 0.46
N ILE A 130 2.89 -20.96 0.28
CA ILE A 130 3.17 -21.58 -1.02
C ILE A 130 2.25 -22.79 -1.17
N GLY A 131 1.11 -22.58 -1.80
CA GLY A 131 0.09 -23.60 -2.03
C GLY A 131 -1.28 -23.18 -1.50
N ALA A 132 -2.21 -24.13 -1.42
CA ALA A 132 -3.57 -23.85 -0.97
C ALA A 132 -3.59 -23.58 0.55
N SER A 133 -3.80 -22.33 0.93
CA SER A 133 -4.09 -21.90 2.30
C SER A 133 -5.00 -20.70 2.27
N ALA A 134 -5.89 -20.61 3.26
CA ALA A 134 -6.74 -19.44 3.49
C ALA A 134 -6.01 -18.34 4.27
N PHE A 135 -4.84 -18.64 4.85
CA PHE A 135 -4.17 -17.76 5.82
C PHE A 135 -3.06 -16.93 5.20
N GLU A 136 -2.95 -15.68 5.66
CA GLU A 136 -1.84 -14.77 5.42
C GLU A 136 -1.45 -14.12 6.75
N LYS A 137 -0.16 -13.85 6.94
CA LYS A 137 0.30 -12.99 8.05
C LYS A 137 0.92 -11.74 7.50
N ARG A 138 0.63 -10.62 8.14
CA ARG A 138 1.22 -9.33 7.88
C ARG A 138 1.73 -8.76 9.19
N VAL A 139 2.97 -8.29 9.19
CA VAL A 139 3.55 -7.52 10.29
C VAL A 139 4.02 -6.20 9.73
N GLU A 140 3.51 -5.13 10.31
CA GLU A 140 3.83 -3.80 9.90
C GLU A 140 4.48 -3.05 11.05
N THR A 141 5.51 -2.28 10.74
CA THR A 141 6.20 -1.40 11.67
C THR A 141 6.32 0.00 11.06
N ILE A 142 5.74 0.97 11.73
CA ILE A 142 5.94 2.39 11.44
C ILE A 142 6.79 2.96 12.56
N THR A 143 7.90 3.61 12.22
CA THR A 143 8.73 4.34 13.17
C THR A 143 8.69 5.82 12.82
N LEU A 144 8.35 6.64 13.80
CA LEU A 144 8.47 8.09 13.74
C LEU A 144 9.58 8.52 14.68
N GLU A 145 10.58 9.19 14.13
CA GLU A 145 11.62 9.86 14.87
C GLU A 145 11.42 11.37 14.78
N SER A 146 11.45 12.06 15.90
CA SER A 146 11.27 13.50 15.98
C SER A 146 12.48 14.13 16.66
N TRP A 147 13.06 15.14 16.02
CA TRP A 147 14.18 15.93 16.56
C TRP A 147 13.81 17.41 16.61
N PHE A 148 14.09 18.03 17.74
CA PHE A 148 14.01 19.47 17.91
C PHE A 148 15.04 19.90 18.94
N SER A 149 15.54 21.13 18.81
CA SER A 149 16.47 21.73 19.76
C SER A 149 15.82 22.97 20.34
N GLY A 150 15.94 23.23 21.63
CA GLY A 150 15.32 24.39 22.29
C GLY A 150 15.85 24.57 23.70
N GLY A 151 15.89 25.80 24.21
CA GLY A 151 16.33 26.07 25.59
C GLY A 151 17.79 25.69 25.93
N GLY A 152 18.60 25.29 24.94
CA GLY A 152 19.97 24.80 25.11
C GLY A 152 20.11 23.27 25.14
N GLU A 153 19.04 22.53 24.89
CA GLU A 153 19.01 21.06 24.85
C GLU A 153 18.52 20.54 23.48
N ASP A 154 19.02 19.37 23.09
CA ASP A 154 18.54 18.62 21.94
C ASP A 154 17.61 17.52 22.43
N ASN A 155 16.39 17.49 21.91
CA ASN A 155 15.38 16.51 22.24
C ASN A 155 15.17 15.55 21.09
N TYR A 156 15.03 14.28 21.44
CA TYR A 156 14.83 13.20 20.49
C TYR A 156 13.77 12.24 21.03
N ILE A 157 12.65 12.18 20.30
CA ILE A 157 11.52 11.32 20.63
C ILE A 157 11.36 10.30 19.51
N GLU A 158 11.23 9.05 19.88
CA GLU A 158 11.00 7.96 18.95
C GLU A 158 9.70 7.27 19.33
N SER A 159 8.78 7.17 18.37
CA SER A 159 7.54 6.44 18.49
C SER A 159 7.51 5.30 17.47
N ARG A 160 6.98 4.16 17.87
CA ARG A 160 6.83 2.99 17.01
C ARG A 160 5.43 2.41 17.12
N LEU A 161 4.84 2.12 15.97
CA LEU A 161 3.63 1.32 15.86
C LEU A 161 4.00 -0.03 15.26
N ILE A 162 3.52 -1.11 15.88
CA ILE A 162 3.60 -2.45 15.32
C ILE A 162 2.17 -2.96 15.15
N THR A 163 1.78 -3.27 13.91
CA THR A 163 0.49 -3.89 13.61
C THR A 163 0.73 -5.28 13.04
N GLU A 164 0.32 -6.30 13.80
CA GLU A 164 0.35 -7.69 13.38
C GLU A 164 -1.08 -8.13 13.02
N GLU A 165 -1.25 -8.67 11.82
CA GLU A 165 -2.50 -9.22 11.33
C GLU A 165 -2.31 -10.68 10.94
N LEU A 166 -3.20 -11.53 11.44
CA LEU A 166 -3.46 -12.85 10.89
C LEU A 166 -4.78 -12.76 10.12
N ILE A 167 -4.72 -12.97 8.82
CA ILE A 167 -5.83 -12.81 7.90
C ILE A 167 -6.23 -14.19 7.40
N GLU A 168 -7.52 -14.51 7.46
CA GLU A 168 -8.12 -15.71 6.89
C GLU A 168 -9.12 -15.29 5.82
N ARG A 169 -9.00 -15.83 4.60
CA ARG A 169 -9.92 -15.57 3.50
C ARG A 169 -10.64 -16.85 3.11
N ASP A 170 -11.97 -16.77 3.04
CA ASP A 170 -12.84 -17.87 2.63
C ASP A 170 -13.71 -17.42 1.46
N GLY A 171 -13.58 -18.09 0.31
CA GLY A 171 -14.25 -17.69 -0.91
C GLY A 171 -14.05 -18.66 -2.06
N LEU A 172 -14.72 -18.37 -3.17
CA LEU A 172 -14.54 -19.09 -4.43
C LEU A 172 -13.89 -18.15 -5.44
N TRP A 173 -12.62 -18.39 -5.70
CA TRP A 173 -11.86 -17.59 -6.65
C TRP A 173 -11.99 -18.13 -8.08
N PRO A 174 -12.06 -17.26 -9.11
CA PRO A 174 -12.19 -17.69 -10.50
C PRO A 174 -10.87 -18.26 -11.05
N SER A 175 -10.85 -19.38 -11.77
CA SER A 175 -9.59 -20.01 -12.21
C SER A 175 -8.63 -19.13 -13.06
N GLY A 176 -9.14 -18.05 -13.63
CA GLY A 176 -8.41 -16.92 -14.18
C GLY A 176 -9.31 -15.70 -14.08
N ILE A 177 -8.74 -14.50 -14.09
CA ILE A 177 -9.54 -13.26 -14.01
C ILE A 177 -9.62 -12.65 -15.41
N GLU A 178 -10.85 -12.49 -15.88
CA GLU A 178 -11.20 -11.83 -17.14
C GLU A 178 -12.18 -10.68 -16.87
N VAL A 179 -12.24 -9.70 -17.78
CA VAL A 179 -13.23 -8.63 -17.73
C VAL A 179 -14.66 -9.18 -17.61
N GLY A 180 -15.43 -8.62 -16.68
CA GLY A 180 -16.79 -9.05 -16.35
C GLY A 180 -16.87 -10.13 -15.28
N ASN A 181 -15.75 -10.66 -14.79
CA ASN A 181 -15.74 -11.54 -13.63
C ASN A 181 -16.07 -10.75 -12.36
N GLU A 182 -16.85 -11.35 -11.48
CA GLU A 182 -17.19 -10.83 -10.16
C GLU A 182 -17.22 -12.00 -9.18
N TRP A 183 -16.64 -11.82 -7.99
CA TRP A 183 -16.69 -12.81 -6.93
C TRP A 183 -16.65 -12.18 -5.56
N ASP A 184 -17.21 -12.90 -4.60
CA ASP A 184 -17.28 -12.52 -3.21
C ASP A 184 -16.43 -13.47 -2.35
N PHE A 185 -15.82 -12.92 -1.30
CA PHE A 185 -15.16 -13.69 -0.27
C PHE A 185 -15.32 -13.03 1.11
N ALA A 186 -15.28 -13.86 2.14
CA ALA A 186 -15.23 -13.42 3.52
C ALA A 186 -13.77 -13.28 3.96
N GLU A 187 -13.49 -12.28 4.78
CA GLU A 187 -12.18 -12.04 5.40
C GLU A 187 -12.36 -11.93 6.91
N THR A 188 -11.62 -12.74 7.66
CA THR A 188 -11.51 -12.64 9.12
C THR A 188 -10.08 -12.23 9.48
N ILE A 189 -9.93 -11.12 10.20
CA ILE A 189 -8.65 -10.56 10.59
C ILE A 189 -8.55 -10.55 12.11
N THR A 190 -7.55 -11.23 12.66
CA THR A 190 -7.09 -10.99 14.03
C THR A 190 -5.98 -9.95 13.97
N ARG A 191 -6.25 -8.73 14.45
CA ARG A 191 -5.28 -7.63 14.45
C ARG A 191 -4.81 -7.34 15.86
N THR A 192 -3.51 -7.27 16.06
CA THR A 192 -2.88 -6.74 17.28
C THR A 192 -2.06 -5.52 16.92
N THR A 193 -2.37 -4.40 17.56
CA THR A 193 -1.64 -3.14 17.40
C THR A 193 -0.94 -2.79 18.70
N ILE A 194 0.36 -2.53 18.63
CA ILE A 194 1.22 -2.18 19.76
C ILE A 194 1.80 -0.80 19.47
N SER A 195 1.70 0.11 20.44
CA SER A 195 2.31 1.43 20.38
C SER A 195 3.40 1.51 21.43
N GLU A 196 4.59 1.92 21.03
CA GLU A 196 5.75 2.05 21.89
C GLU A 196 6.40 3.41 21.69
N GLU A 197 7.08 3.89 22.73
CA GLU A 197 7.80 5.14 22.68
C GLU A 197 9.08 5.08 23.51
N ARG A 198 10.08 5.86 23.13
CA ARG A 198 11.22 6.19 23.96
C ARG A 198 11.68 7.62 23.71
N ILE A 199 12.33 8.18 24.72
CA ILE A 199 12.95 9.50 24.66
C ILE A 199 14.46 9.30 24.81
N ASN A 200 15.25 10.02 24.02
CA ASN A 200 16.71 10.04 24.10
C ASN A 200 17.34 8.65 24.12
N ARG A 201 16.85 7.75 23.25
CA ARG A 201 17.34 6.36 23.08
C ARG A 201 17.25 5.50 24.35
N ALA A 202 16.34 5.82 25.26
CA ALA A 202 16.03 4.98 26.42
C ALA A 202 15.44 3.62 26.00
N LEU A 203 15.05 2.80 26.98
CA LEU A 203 14.30 1.57 26.70
C LEU A 203 12.91 1.92 26.14
N TRP A 204 12.43 1.10 25.21
CA TRP A 204 11.06 1.19 24.70
C TRP A 204 10.05 1.00 25.81
N ASN A 205 9.07 1.89 25.86
CA ASN A 205 7.93 1.82 26.76
C ASN A 205 6.67 1.51 25.94
N GLU A 206 6.04 0.36 26.19
CA GLU A 206 4.74 0.03 25.59
C GLU A 206 3.69 0.97 26.20
N THR A 207 3.12 1.84 25.36
CA THR A 207 2.10 2.81 25.76
C THR A 207 0.69 2.26 25.59
N ASN A 208 0.50 1.38 24.61
CA ASN A 208 -0.79 0.78 24.33
C ASN A 208 -0.64 -0.57 23.61
N ARG A 209 -1.59 -1.47 23.86
CA ARG A 209 -1.78 -2.72 23.11
C ARG A 209 -3.26 -2.99 22.95
N LEU A 210 -3.69 -3.15 21.70
CA LEU A 210 -5.07 -3.47 21.35
C LEU A 210 -5.10 -4.70 20.46
N THR A 211 -5.93 -5.67 20.81
CA THR A 211 -6.26 -6.81 19.95
C THR A 211 -7.73 -6.77 19.59
N GLU A 212 -8.03 -6.84 18.30
CA GLU A 212 -9.38 -6.82 17.76
C GLU A 212 -9.57 -7.94 16.72
N ASN A 213 -10.81 -8.39 16.57
CA ASN A 213 -11.21 -9.34 15.54
C ASN A 213 -12.17 -8.64 14.60
N ILE A 214 -11.83 -8.62 13.31
CA ILE A 214 -12.59 -7.96 12.26
C ILE A 214 -13.11 -9.04 11.31
N ALA A 215 -14.39 -8.99 10.96
CA ALA A 215 -14.97 -9.87 9.95
C ALA A 215 -15.63 -9.01 8.87
N ARG A 216 -15.34 -9.30 7.60
CA ARG A 216 -15.76 -8.51 6.44
C ARG A 216 -16.22 -9.41 5.31
N GLN A 217 -17.15 -8.90 4.52
CA GLN A 217 -17.47 -9.44 3.20
C GLN A 217 -16.91 -8.49 2.15
N ILE A 218 -16.21 -9.04 1.16
CA ILE A 218 -15.53 -8.28 0.12
C ILE A 218 -16.00 -8.79 -1.24
N THR A 219 -16.31 -7.84 -2.13
CA THR A 219 -16.64 -8.09 -3.54
C THR A 219 -15.51 -7.55 -4.41
N TRP A 220 -15.03 -8.37 -5.35
CA TRP A 220 -14.09 -7.96 -6.40
C TRP A 220 -14.78 -8.05 -7.76
N THR A 221 -14.58 -7.03 -8.58
CA THR A 221 -15.14 -6.94 -9.94
C THR A 221 -14.03 -6.57 -10.94
N ALA A 222 -13.85 -7.39 -11.97
CA ALA A 222 -12.98 -7.09 -13.11
C ALA A 222 -13.75 -6.25 -14.14
N VAL A 223 -13.35 -5.01 -14.34
CA VAL A 223 -14.20 -4.01 -15.01
C VAL A 223 -13.85 -3.81 -16.47
N GLU A 224 -12.58 -3.55 -16.78
CA GLU A 224 -12.12 -3.25 -18.13
C GLU A 224 -10.62 -3.50 -18.29
N GLU A 225 -10.19 -3.68 -19.53
CA GLU A 225 -8.78 -3.59 -19.91
C GLU A 225 -8.40 -2.13 -20.15
N VAL A 226 -7.26 -1.70 -19.61
CA VAL A 226 -6.79 -0.32 -19.72
C VAL A 226 -5.26 -0.28 -19.67
N ASP A 227 -4.68 0.59 -20.48
CA ASP A 227 -3.24 0.87 -20.44
C ASP A 227 -2.94 1.88 -19.34
N ILE A 228 -1.93 1.58 -18.52
CA ILE A 228 -1.41 2.47 -17.49
C ILE A 228 -0.02 2.96 -17.92
N ALA A 229 0.15 4.27 -17.93
CA ALA A 229 1.47 4.87 -18.10
C ALA A 229 2.29 4.67 -16.81
N VAL A 230 3.49 4.11 -16.95
CA VAL A 230 4.43 3.78 -15.88
C VAL A 230 5.82 4.33 -16.21
N GLY A 231 6.74 4.22 -15.25
CA GLY A 231 8.09 4.79 -15.35
C GLY A 231 8.18 6.18 -14.73
N GLU A 232 9.38 6.59 -14.35
CA GLU A 232 9.67 7.92 -13.77
C GLU A 232 9.07 9.07 -14.63
N PHE A 233 9.07 8.90 -15.95
CA PHE A 233 8.56 9.89 -16.91
C PHE A 233 7.22 9.53 -17.56
N ASN A 234 6.54 8.47 -17.10
CA ASN A 234 5.30 7.96 -17.69
C ASN A 234 5.42 7.66 -19.20
N ASP A 235 6.57 7.12 -19.62
CA ASP A 235 6.93 6.90 -21.03
C ASP A 235 6.67 5.47 -21.52
N GLU A 236 6.44 4.53 -20.60
CA GLU A 236 6.01 3.16 -20.89
C GLU A 236 4.51 3.00 -20.64
N ASN A 237 3.80 2.27 -21.51
CA ASN A 237 2.40 1.89 -21.27
C ASN A 237 2.33 0.38 -21.04
N VAL A 238 1.76 -0.01 -19.90
CA VAL A 238 1.55 -1.40 -19.51
C VAL A 238 0.07 -1.71 -19.62
N ALA A 239 -0.28 -2.76 -20.35
CA ALA A 239 -1.66 -3.23 -20.46
C ALA A 239 -2.08 -3.92 -19.16
N THR A 240 -3.26 -3.56 -18.65
CA THR A 240 -3.75 -4.05 -17.35
C THR A 240 -5.24 -4.38 -17.38
N ILE A 241 -5.72 -5.14 -16.40
CA ILE A 241 -7.14 -5.22 -16.06
C ILE A 241 -7.40 -4.38 -14.81
N ARG A 242 -8.37 -3.47 -14.91
CA ARG A 242 -8.89 -2.69 -13.79
C ARG A 242 -9.83 -3.53 -12.93
N MET A 243 -9.46 -3.67 -11.66
CA MET A 243 -10.18 -4.40 -10.63
C MET A 243 -10.74 -3.42 -9.60
N GLU A 244 -12.02 -3.51 -9.30
CA GLU A 244 -12.66 -2.76 -8.23
C GLU A 244 -12.93 -3.66 -7.03
N GLN A 245 -12.64 -3.17 -5.83
CA GLN A 245 -12.92 -3.83 -4.57
C GLN A 245 -13.88 -2.98 -3.74
N GLN A 246 -14.94 -3.62 -3.26
CA GLN A 246 -15.89 -3.06 -2.32
C GLN A 246 -15.96 -3.92 -1.05
N ILE A 247 -15.78 -3.29 0.11
CA ILE A 247 -16.07 -3.94 1.39
C ILE A 247 -17.53 -3.64 1.75
N VAL A 248 -18.34 -4.69 1.94
CA VAL A 248 -19.78 -4.53 2.18
C VAL A 248 -20.01 -3.80 3.50
N GLY A 249 -20.77 -2.69 3.45
CA GLY A 249 -21.12 -1.90 4.62
C GLY A 249 -20.02 -0.96 5.12
N GLU A 250 -18.84 -0.93 4.48
CA GLU A 250 -17.79 0.07 4.75
C GLU A 250 -17.75 1.12 3.63
N SER A 251 -17.27 2.32 3.98
CA SER A 251 -17.03 3.40 3.02
C SER A 251 -15.68 3.31 2.30
N ARG A 252 -14.94 2.23 2.56
CA ARG A 252 -13.63 1.96 1.95
C ARG A 252 -13.79 1.21 0.64
N THR A 253 -13.16 1.72 -0.39
CA THR A 253 -13.07 1.07 -1.71
C THR A 253 -11.65 1.17 -2.23
N SER A 254 -11.29 0.28 -3.14
CA SER A 254 -10.02 0.38 -3.85
C SER A 254 -10.17 -0.03 -5.31
N THR A 255 -9.37 0.59 -6.16
CA THR A 255 -9.24 0.23 -7.56
C THR A 255 -7.79 -0.18 -7.79
N ASN A 256 -7.58 -1.36 -8.36
CA ASN A 256 -6.27 -1.95 -8.59
C ASN A 256 -6.13 -2.29 -10.07
N TRP A 257 -4.94 -2.11 -10.63
CA TRP A 257 -4.65 -2.45 -12.02
C TRP A 257 -3.56 -3.51 -12.01
N TYR A 258 -3.87 -4.68 -12.55
CA TYR A 258 -2.94 -5.81 -12.58
C TYR A 258 -2.50 -6.09 -14.01
N HIS A 259 -1.20 -6.39 -14.15
CA HIS A 259 -0.64 -6.93 -15.38
C HIS A 259 -1.16 -8.36 -15.62
N GLU A 260 -1.05 -8.88 -16.85
CA GLU A 260 -1.46 -10.25 -17.19
C GLU A 260 -0.74 -11.32 -16.36
N GLU A 261 0.50 -11.03 -15.95
CA GLU A 261 1.31 -11.90 -15.08
C GLU A 261 0.90 -11.81 -13.59
N GLY A 262 -0.02 -10.91 -13.24
CA GLY A 262 -0.65 -10.83 -11.92
C GLY A 262 0.04 -9.94 -10.89
N TYR A 263 1.14 -9.28 -11.24
CA TYR A 263 1.70 -8.22 -10.40
C TYR A 263 0.89 -6.92 -10.52
N LEU A 264 0.98 -6.09 -9.48
CA LEU A 264 0.24 -4.85 -9.38
C LEU A 264 0.98 -3.73 -10.11
N VAL A 265 0.28 -3.00 -10.97
CA VAL A 265 0.83 -1.87 -11.73
C VAL A 265 0.42 -0.56 -11.10
N LYS A 266 -0.81 -0.48 -10.60
CA LYS A 266 -1.34 0.72 -9.94
C LYS A 266 -2.36 0.35 -8.89
N SER A 267 -2.46 1.15 -7.84
CA SER A 267 -3.53 1.06 -6.86
C SER A 267 -4.03 2.43 -6.46
N GLN A 268 -5.33 2.53 -6.25
CA GLN A 268 -6.00 3.69 -5.69
C GLN A 268 -6.92 3.25 -4.56
N HIS A 269 -6.88 3.99 -3.47
CA HIS A 269 -7.73 3.73 -2.32
C HIS A 269 -8.54 4.96 -1.95
N PHE A 270 -9.78 4.71 -1.57
CA PHE A 270 -10.74 5.76 -1.25
C PHE A 270 -11.40 5.49 0.09
N VAL A 271 -11.63 6.56 0.85
CA VAL A 271 -12.40 6.56 2.09
C VAL A 271 -13.51 7.60 1.94
N ASN A 272 -14.77 7.17 2.08
CA ASN A 272 -15.93 8.04 1.83
C ASN A 272 -15.90 8.72 0.45
N GLY A 273 -15.36 8.03 -0.57
CA GLY A 273 -15.19 8.54 -1.94
C GLY A 273 -14.04 9.55 -2.12
N THR A 274 -13.29 9.86 -1.06
CA THR A 274 -12.09 10.72 -1.16
C THR A 274 -10.86 9.85 -1.40
N LEU A 275 -10.05 10.18 -2.42
CA LEU A 275 -8.80 9.48 -2.71
C LEU A 275 -7.80 9.73 -1.56
N THR A 276 -7.32 8.66 -0.95
CA THR A 276 -6.33 8.71 0.15
C THR A 276 -4.95 8.21 -0.27
N LEU A 277 -4.90 7.30 -1.24
CA LEU A 277 -3.65 6.78 -1.80
C LEU A 277 -3.82 6.56 -3.29
N SER A 278 -2.82 6.94 -4.08
CA SER A 278 -2.65 6.52 -5.46
C SER A 278 -1.19 6.15 -5.64
N ALA A 279 -0.90 4.86 -5.81
CA ALA A 279 0.45 4.35 -6.02
C ALA A 279 0.58 3.78 -7.44
N THR A 280 1.62 4.14 -8.18
CA THR A 280 1.86 3.67 -9.57
C THR A 280 3.28 3.13 -9.69
N LEU A 281 3.43 2.01 -10.39
CA LEU A 281 4.72 1.37 -10.62
C LEU A 281 5.68 2.31 -11.39
N THR A 282 6.90 2.45 -10.89
CA THR A 282 7.96 3.26 -11.50
C THR A 282 9.07 2.41 -12.09
N GLU A 283 9.52 1.39 -11.36
CA GLU A 283 10.59 0.50 -11.79
C GLU A 283 10.36 -0.89 -11.20
N HIS A 284 10.87 -1.93 -11.86
CA HIS A 284 10.78 -3.29 -11.35
C HIS A 284 11.87 -4.17 -11.94
N GLU A 285 12.21 -5.23 -11.21
CA GLU A 285 12.96 -6.37 -11.72
C GLU A 285 12.12 -7.61 -11.44
N TYR A 286 11.48 -8.11 -12.48
CA TYR A 286 10.64 -9.28 -12.43
C TYR A 286 10.80 -10.06 -13.73
N SER A 287 10.93 -11.38 -13.64
CA SER A 287 10.91 -12.24 -14.82
C SER A 287 10.13 -13.51 -14.53
N ALA A 288 8.92 -13.59 -15.10
CA ALA A 288 8.15 -14.82 -15.06
C ALA A 288 8.71 -15.82 -16.09
N SER A 289 8.88 -17.08 -15.67
CA SER A 289 9.14 -18.18 -16.62
C SER A 289 7.87 -18.92 -17.04
N ASN A 290 6.80 -18.80 -16.26
CA ASN A 290 5.47 -19.39 -16.52
C ASN A 290 4.40 -18.55 -15.81
N VAL A 291 3.35 -18.15 -16.53
CA VAL A 291 2.13 -17.59 -15.93
C VAL A 291 1.21 -18.76 -15.60
N VAL A 292 0.95 -19.00 -14.32
CA VAL A 292 0.03 -20.08 -13.88
C VAL A 292 -1.37 -19.51 -13.76
N SER A 293 -2.38 -20.18 -14.31
CA SER A 293 -3.78 -19.74 -14.22
C SER A 293 -4.37 -20.06 -12.84
N THR A 294 -4.08 -19.27 -11.79
CA THR A 294 -4.79 -19.28 -10.48
C THR A 294 -4.55 -17.94 -9.76
N ILE A 295 -5.36 -17.60 -8.74
CA ILE A 295 -5.80 -16.22 -8.43
C ILE A 295 -4.88 -15.40 -7.52
N VAL A 296 -4.73 -14.12 -7.88
CA VAL A 296 -4.11 -13.04 -7.11
C VAL A 296 -4.91 -12.76 -5.83
N THR A 297 -4.34 -13.06 -4.68
CA THR A 297 -4.79 -12.55 -3.38
C THR A 297 -3.82 -11.47 -2.93
N SER A 298 -4.20 -10.20 -3.08
CA SER A 298 -3.59 -9.01 -2.46
C SER A 298 -2.04 -8.92 -2.52
N ASN A 299 -1.49 -8.16 -3.48
CA ASN A 299 -0.05 -8.00 -3.72
C ASN A 299 0.73 -7.15 -2.69
N GLY A 300 0.33 -7.16 -1.41
CA GLY A 300 1.18 -6.67 -0.33
C GLY A 300 1.41 -5.15 -0.23
N LEU A 301 0.65 -4.31 -0.96
CA LEU A 301 0.74 -2.86 -0.75
C LEU A 301 0.23 -2.45 0.66
N PRO A 302 0.74 -1.34 1.21
CA PRO A 302 0.26 -0.78 2.46
C PRO A 302 -1.27 -0.61 2.46
N ALA A 303 -1.96 -1.12 3.48
CA ALA A 303 -3.38 -0.85 3.64
C ALA A 303 -3.60 0.67 3.88
N PRO A 304 -4.69 1.28 3.40
CA PRO A 304 -4.95 2.71 3.63
C PRO A 304 -5.06 3.10 5.10
N SER A 305 -5.40 2.14 5.98
CA SER A 305 -5.45 2.34 7.42
C SER A 305 -4.14 2.82 8.04
N LEU A 306 -3.02 2.69 7.31
CA LEU A 306 -1.68 3.02 7.78
C LEU A 306 -1.41 4.51 7.74
N LEU A 307 -1.95 5.21 6.74
CA LEU A 307 -1.89 6.67 6.67
C LEU A 307 -2.45 7.28 7.96
N ALA A 308 -3.62 6.81 8.40
CA ALA A 308 -4.26 7.28 9.63
C ALA A 308 -3.45 6.99 10.91
N ALA A 309 -2.64 5.93 10.94
CA ALA A 309 -1.87 5.55 12.11
C ALA A 309 -0.54 6.32 12.23
N ILE A 310 0.10 6.59 11.09
CA ILE A 310 1.31 7.41 10.94
C ILE A 310 1.11 8.80 11.59
N THR A 311 -0.06 9.41 11.44
CA THR A 311 -0.29 10.80 11.87
C THR A 311 -0.67 10.98 13.34
N LEU A 312 -1.21 9.96 14.00
CA LEU A 312 -1.43 9.99 15.44
C LEU A 312 -0.12 10.17 16.22
N PHE A 313 1.01 9.67 15.71
CA PHE A 313 2.31 9.79 16.38
C PHE A 313 2.92 11.18 16.31
N ALA A 314 2.81 11.91 15.19
CA ALA A 314 3.39 13.26 15.13
C ALA A 314 2.69 14.23 16.08
N VAL A 315 1.37 14.12 16.21
CA VAL A 315 0.64 14.95 17.18
C VAL A 315 1.05 14.60 18.60
N ALA A 316 1.17 13.31 18.92
CA ALA A 316 1.65 12.88 20.23
C ALA A 316 3.03 13.47 20.55
N ALA A 317 3.96 13.45 19.59
CA ALA A 317 5.29 14.06 19.75
C ALA A 317 5.21 15.58 20.04
N ILE A 318 4.37 16.32 19.32
CA ILE A 318 4.22 17.78 19.49
C ILE A 318 3.54 18.14 20.82
N SER A 319 2.52 17.38 21.20
CA SER A 319 1.82 17.61 22.47
C SER A 319 2.78 17.48 23.66
N ARG A 320 3.77 16.59 23.55
CA ARG A 320 4.80 16.38 24.58
C ARG A 320 5.89 17.42 24.53
N SER A 321 6.34 17.81 23.34
CA SER A 321 7.36 18.83 23.18
C SER A 321 6.91 20.23 23.62
N LYS A 322 5.59 20.47 23.81
CA LYS A 322 5.05 21.68 24.45
C LYS A 322 4.88 21.55 25.98
N SER A 323 5.01 20.34 26.52
CA SER A 323 4.79 20.04 27.95
C SER A 323 6.09 19.88 28.75
N GLU A 324 7.21 19.71 28.06
CA GLU A 324 8.58 19.81 28.59
C GLU A 324 9.05 21.26 28.59
#